data_AF-A0AB36B6W0-F1
#
_entry.id   AF-A0AB36B6W0-F1
#
_cell.length_a   1.000
_cell.length_b   1.000
_cell.length_c   1.000
_cell.angle_alpha   90.00
_cell.angle_beta   90.00
_cell.angle_gamma   90.00
#
_symmetry.space_group_name_H-M   'P 1'
#
loop_
_entity.id
_entity.type
_entity.pdbx_description
1 polymer ?
#
loop_
_entity_poly.entity_id
_entity_poly.type
_entity_poly.pdbx_seq_one_letter_code
_entity_poly.pdbx_strand_id
1 'polypeptide(L)' 'MRKAIPIGVNSYQKLREEDYYTVDKSRMIAEFLERKATVTLITRPRHFHRNIADTFGIRQEAR' A
#
# COMPACT_ATOMS: atom_id res chain seq x y z
N MET A 1 17.56 -17.88 -4.33
CA MET A 1 18.19 -16.65 -3.78
C MET A 1 17.14 -15.84 -3.05
N ARG A 2 17.46 -15.21 -1.92
CA ARG A 2 16.50 -14.44 -1.11
C ARG A 2 16.45 -13.01 -1.67
N LYS A 3 15.27 -12.55 -2.10
CA LYS A 3 15.09 -11.19 -2.63
C LYS A 3 15.32 -10.15 -1.53
N ALA A 4 15.93 -9.02 -1.87
CA ALA A 4 16.17 -7.94 -0.94
C ALA A 4 14.84 -7.28 -0.54
N ILE A 5 14.71 -6.89 0.73
CA ILE A 5 13.55 -6.10 1.19
C ILE A 5 13.79 -4.65 0.73
N PRO A 6 12.83 -4.02 0.04
CA PRO A 6 13.00 -2.66 -0.47
C PRO A 6 12.83 -1.62 0.64
N ILE A 7 13.86 -1.46 1.48
CA ILE A 7 13.90 -0.44 2.52
C ILE A 7 14.41 0.86 1.87
N GLY A 8 13.59 1.91 1.87
CA GLY A 8 13.94 3.22 1.30
C GLY A 8 13.72 3.37 -0.21
N VAL A 9 13.24 2.33 -0.89
CA VAL A 9 12.88 2.38 -2.32
C VAL A 9 11.37 2.60 -2.46
N ASN A 10 10.98 3.78 -2.91
CA ASN A 10 9.57 4.16 -3.08
C ASN A 10 9.05 4.03 -4.52
N SER A 11 9.93 3.84 -5.51
CA SER A 11 9.55 3.75 -6.92
C SER A 11 9.27 2.31 -7.34
N TYR A 12 8.06 2.04 -7.84
CA TYR A 12 7.67 0.71 -8.30
C TYR A 12 8.50 0.19 -9.49
N GLN A 13 8.93 1.08 -10.39
CA GLN A 13 9.79 0.71 -11.51
C GLN A 13 11.10 0.10 -11.00
N LYS A 14 11.76 0.76 -10.04
CA LYS A 14 12.98 0.26 -9.39
C LYS A 14 12.77 -1.07 -8.67
N LEU A 15 11.62 -1.23 -8.01
CA LEU A 15 11.27 -2.50 -7.35
C LEU A 15 11.24 -3.68 -8.34
N ARG A 16 10.77 -3.43 -9.56
CA ARG A 16 10.63 -4.44 -10.61
C ARG A 16 11.94 -4.69 -11.36
N GLU A 17 12.69 -3.64 -11.66
CA GLU A 17 13.95 -3.71 -12.40
C GLU A 17 15.08 -4.34 -11.56
N GLU A 18 15.14 -4.04 -10.27
CA GLU A 18 16.19 -4.53 -9.35
C GLU A 18 15.78 -5.83 -8.59
N ASP A 19 14.70 -6.49 -9.01
CA ASP A 19 14.16 -7.75 -8.43
C ASP A 19 13.99 -7.75 -6.90
N TYR A 20 13.42 -6.68 -6.36
CA TYR A 20 13.12 -6.61 -4.92
C TYR A 20 11.97 -7.55 -4.53
N TYR A 21 11.93 -7.87 -3.23
CA TYR A 21 10.80 -8.56 -2.63
C TYR A 21 9.55 -7.67 -2.70
N THR A 22 8.66 -8.01 -3.63
CA THR A 22 7.37 -7.35 -3.84
C THR A 22 6.25 -8.36 -3.67
N VAL A 23 5.14 -7.93 -3.08
CA VAL A 23 3.95 -8.77 -2.88
C VAL A 23 2.82 -8.19 -3.73
N ASP A 24 2.45 -8.91 -4.78
CA ASP A 24 1.27 -8.59 -5.57
C ASP A 24 0.00 -9.03 -4.83
N LYS A 25 -0.88 -8.07 -4.56
CA LYS A 25 -2.16 -8.29 -3.87
C LYS A 25 -3.35 -8.34 -4.84
N SER A 26 -3.12 -8.21 -6.15
CA SER A 26 -4.20 -8.05 -7.14
C SER A 26 -5.17 -9.23 -7.13
N ARG A 27 -4.68 -10.48 -7.02
CA ARG A 27 -5.54 -11.67 -6.95
C ARG A 27 -6.40 -11.72 -5.68
N MET A 28 -5.82 -11.34 -4.54
CA MET A 28 -6.55 -11.26 -3.27
C MET A 28 -7.67 -10.21 -3.36
N ILE A 29 -7.42 -9.08 -4.04
CA ILE A 29 -8.44 -8.04 -4.26
C ILE A 29 -9.52 -8.53 -5.23
N ALA A 30 -9.14 -9.23 -6.31
CA ALA A 30 -10.10 -9.78 -7.26
C ALA A 30 -11.07 -10.77 -6.59
N GLU A 31 -10.54 -11.74 -5.84
CA GLU A 31 -11.34 -12.70 -5.07
C GLU A 31 -12.24 -11.99 -4.03
N PHE A 32 -11.71 -10.95 -3.39
CA PHE A 32 -12.48 -10.14 -2.44
C PHE A 32 -13.70 -9.47 -3.10
N LEU A 33 -13.54 -8.95 -4.33
CA LEU A 33 -14.63 -8.33 -5.08
C LEU A 33 -15.65 -9.35 -5.61
N GLU A 34 -15.19 -10.54 -6.01
CA GLU A 34 -16.05 -11.62 -6.53
C GLU A 34 -17.02 -12.19 -5.48
N ARG A 35 -16.66 -12.14 -4.19
CA ARG A 35 -17.48 -12.66 -3.09
C ARG A 35 -18.84 -11.96 -2.94
N LYS A 36 -19.04 -10.77 -3.54
CA LYS A 36 -20.31 -10.00 -3.54
C LYS A 36 -21.02 -9.92 -2.17
N ALA A 37 -20.27 -9.85 -1.08
CA ALA A 37 -20.84 -9.82 0.26
C ALA A 37 -21.64 -8.54 0.47
N THR A 38 -22.86 -8.65 1.02
CA THR A 38 -23.76 -7.50 1.28
C THR A 38 -23.12 -6.45 2.18
N VAL A 39 -22.31 -6.87 3.15
CA VAL A 39 -21.50 -5.99 4.00
C VAL A 39 -20.15 -6.67 4.21
N THR A 40 -19.06 -5.91 4.05
CA THR A 40 -17.71 -6.40 4.36
C THR A 40 -17.02 -5.46 5.34
N LEU A 41 -16.67 -5.98 6.53
CA LEU A 41 -15.92 -5.24 7.53
C LEU A 41 -14.42 -5.32 7.25
N ILE A 42 -13.82 -4.22 6.80
CA ILE A 42 -12.37 -4.07 6.69
C ILE A 42 -11.90 -3.27 7.90
N THR A 43 -11.29 -3.94 8.88
CA THR A 43 -10.70 -3.24 10.03
C THR A 43 -9.38 -2.61 9.59
N ARG A 44 -9.14 -1.34 9.94
CA ARG A 44 -7.85 -0.67 9.71
C ARG A 44 -6.87 -1.14 10.79
N PRO A 45 -5.79 -1.89 10.46
CA PRO A 45 -4.77 -2.17 11.46
C PRO A 45 -4.10 -0.86 11.90
N ARG A 46 -3.83 -0.73 13.20
CA ARG A 46 -3.06 0.40 13.75
C ARG A 46 -1.70 0.43 13.02
N HIS A 47 -1.36 1.56 12.41
CA HIS A 47 -0.19 1.79 11.53
C HIS A 47 -0.27 1.30 10.08
N PHE A 48 -1.38 0.73 9.61
CA PHE A 48 -1.49 0.26 8.22
C PHE A 48 -1.57 1.38 7.17
N HIS A 49 -1.84 2.63 7.58
CA HIS A 49 -1.86 3.78 6.69
C HIS A 49 -1.19 5.01 7.34
N ARG A 50 0.11 4.98 7.60
CA ARG A 50 0.85 6.24 7.76
C ARG A 50 1.11 6.80 6.36
N ASN A 51 0.08 7.38 5.76
CA ASN A 51 0.25 8.20 4.57
C ASN A 51 0.88 9.54 5.02
N ILE A 52 2.01 9.92 4.43
CA ILE A 52 2.65 11.23 4.61
C ILE A 52 1.74 12.39 4.14
N ALA A 53 0.68 12.09 3.38
CA ALA A 53 -0.27 13.06 2.84
C ALA A 53 -0.99 13.91 3.92
N ASP A 54 -1.21 13.38 5.12
CA ASP A 54 -2.00 14.09 6.15
C ASP A 54 -1.18 15.09 6.99
N THR A 55 0.12 15.28 6.73
CA THR A 55 0.96 16.16 7.59
C THR A 55 1.52 17.40 6.89
N PHE A 56 1.55 17.49 5.56
CA PHE A 56 2.18 18.63 4.86
C PHE A 56 1.24 19.53 4.05
N GLY A 57 0.00 19.11 3.73
CA GLY A 57 -0.87 19.82 2.78
C GLY A 57 -1.93 20.76 3.36
N ILE A 58 -2.38 20.58 4.62
CA ILE A 58 -3.58 21.27 5.15
C ILE A 58 -3.24 22.39 6.15
N ARG A 59 -1.98 22.85 6.19
CA ARG A 59 -1.54 23.93 7.09
C ARG A 59 -1.10 25.23 6.41
N GLN A 60 -1.15 25.31 5.07
CA GLN A 60 -0.74 26.53 4.35
C GLN A 60 -1.89 27.51 4.06
N GLU A 61 -3.16 27.09 4.16
CA GLU A 61 -4.32 27.97 3.86
C GLU A 61 -5.04 28.53 5.11
N ALA A 62 -4.42 28.42 6.29
CA ALA A 62 -4.92 29.05 7.53
C ALA A 62 -4.04 30.22 8.01
N ARG A 63 -3.44 30.95 7.07
CA ARG A 63 -2.82 32.26 7.30
C ARG A 63 -3.17 33.22 6.19
#